data_AF-A0A517YDK0-F1
#
_entry.id   AF-A0A517YDK0-F1
#
_cell.length_a   1.000
_cell.length_b   1.000
_cell.length_c   1.000
_cell.angle_alpha   90.00
_cell.angle_beta   90.00
_cell.angle_gamma   90.00
#
_symmetry.space_group_name_H-M   'P 1'
#
loop_
_entity.id
_entity.type
_entity.pdbx_description
1 polymer ?
#
loop_
_entity_poly.entity_id
_entity_poly.type
_entity_poly.pdbx_seq_one_letter_code
_entity_poly.pdbx_strand_id
1 'polypeptide(L)'
;MMVRKVNYIALGAVALLVSVPYLISGAADDAKAPAATSAAAPAAPDLFDPAFERYVDLLLLGQAWETLDAVLLTDCALQLAEGERVLMRSHKAISSQQVLDLAAKIAADKRDTATLDRLANVAQVTKNTAASEQIAAARKLASASRSVNPALSVPAAATTPDQLALYQEAINGAKAATALGDATYFKNLEAGLADTNCILVSLSPTQRSYLKTLISETLPALPKQANPALSETLMKLKEVSRESRFNPFTSTGGFDHQGQMGGGAGGFGQQGGFGQPPQQGFGAGGGHGFQGQTGFTGNFGQGHNGYYQQRYPQQYPRPYQNIYQYQFQYGQQGYPRPPCYSPSLYGQGGQSHGWCGNR
;
A
#
# COMPACT_ATOMS: atom_id res chain seq x y z
N MET A 1 -2.11 -40.29 -48.03
CA MET A 1 -1.12 -40.67 -47.00
C MET A 1 -0.97 -39.51 -46.03
N MET A 2 -1.60 -39.61 -44.86
CA MET A 2 -1.54 -38.58 -43.80
C MET A 2 -0.39 -38.90 -42.85
N VAL A 3 0.65 -38.06 -42.86
CA VAL A 3 1.78 -38.17 -41.93
C VAL A 3 1.45 -37.35 -40.68
N ARG A 4 1.12 -38.03 -39.58
CA ARG A 4 1.00 -37.42 -38.25
C ARG A 4 2.40 -37.13 -37.71
N LYS A 5 2.73 -35.85 -37.51
CA LYS A 5 3.90 -35.43 -36.73
C LYS A 5 3.55 -35.49 -35.25
N VAL A 6 4.20 -36.41 -34.53
CA VAL A 6 4.18 -36.49 -33.06
C VAL A 6 5.43 -35.78 -32.56
N ASN A 7 5.26 -34.65 -31.86
CA ASN A 7 6.36 -33.97 -31.19
C ASN A 7 6.55 -34.57 -29.80
N TYR A 8 7.62 -35.34 -29.64
CA TYR A 8 8.19 -35.74 -28.36
C TYR A 8 9.00 -34.56 -27.80
N ILE A 9 8.62 -34.03 -26.64
CA ILE A 9 9.52 -33.20 -25.83
C ILE A 9 9.83 -33.98 -24.56
N ALA A 10 11.12 -34.27 -24.43
CA ALA A 10 11.71 -35.15 -23.46
C ALA A 10 11.67 -34.58 -22.03
N LEU A 11 11.40 -35.49 -21.10
CA LEU A 11 11.76 -35.42 -19.69
C LEU A 11 13.30 -35.37 -19.56
N GLY A 12 13.81 -34.31 -18.95
CA GLY A 12 15.21 -34.18 -18.52
C GLY A 12 15.29 -33.99 -17.01
N ALA A 13 16.04 -34.89 -16.36
CA ALA A 13 16.38 -35.05 -14.94
C ALA A 13 16.69 -33.73 -14.18
N VAL A 14 16.29 -33.55 -12.91
CA VAL A 14 16.77 -34.18 -11.65
C VAL A 14 18.27 -34.04 -11.43
N ALA A 15 18.62 -33.53 -10.24
CA ALA A 15 19.93 -33.50 -9.56
C ALA A 15 20.81 -32.25 -9.73
N LEU A 16 20.62 -31.27 -8.82
CA LEU A 16 21.75 -30.56 -8.19
C LEU A 16 21.35 -30.03 -6.80
N LEU A 17 21.27 -30.97 -5.85
CA LEU A 17 21.33 -30.73 -4.41
C LEU A 17 22.81 -30.78 -3.99
N VAL A 18 23.44 -29.63 -3.80
CA VAL A 18 24.72 -29.51 -3.10
C VAL A 18 24.67 -28.31 -2.16
N SER A 19 24.31 -28.62 -0.91
CA SER A 19 24.90 -28.12 0.33
C SER A 19 25.65 -26.79 0.33
N VAL A 20 25.06 -25.78 0.99
CA VAL A 20 25.81 -24.70 1.66
C VAL A 20 25.26 -24.56 3.09
N PRO A 21 25.97 -25.02 4.14
CA PRO A 21 25.64 -24.69 5.51
C PRO A 21 26.32 -23.35 5.85
N TYR A 22 25.64 -22.22 5.64
CA TYR A 22 26.08 -20.97 6.24
C TYR A 22 25.40 -20.77 7.59
N LEU A 23 26.18 -21.08 8.62
CA LEU A 23 26.01 -20.64 9.99
C LEU A 23 26.00 -19.11 10.03
N ILE A 24 24.83 -18.52 10.31
CA ILE A 24 24.73 -17.18 10.88
C ILE A 24 23.86 -17.31 12.12
N SER A 25 24.47 -17.75 13.22
CA SER A 25 23.98 -17.45 14.56
C SER A 25 24.24 -15.96 14.81
N GLY A 26 23.27 -15.13 14.44
CA GLY A 26 23.19 -13.75 14.93
C GLY A 26 22.74 -13.79 16.38
N ALA A 27 23.57 -13.29 17.29
CA ALA A 27 23.18 -13.01 18.65
C ALA A 27 21.98 -12.04 18.63
N ALA A 28 20.89 -12.43 19.26
CA ALA A 28 19.75 -11.57 19.50
C ALA A 28 20.15 -10.55 20.58
N ASP A 29 20.57 -9.36 20.14
CA ASP A 29 20.56 -8.19 21.01
C ASP A 29 19.09 -7.82 21.25
N ASP A 30 18.61 -8.06 22.47
CA ASP A 30 17.34 -7.55 23.02
C ASP A 30 17.42 -6.03 23.19
N ALA A 31 17.64 -5.31 22.08
CA ALA A 31 17.48 -3.87 22.03
C ALA A 31 15.99 -3.57 21.97
N LYS A 32 15.37 -3.45 23.15
CA LYS A 32 14.03 -2.91 23.36
C LYS A 32 14.00 -1.46 22.87
N ALA A 33 13.78 -1.29 21.55
CA ALA A 33 13.59 0.01 20.94
C ALA A 33 12.37 0.70 21.59
N PRO A 34 12.49 1.95 22.04
CA PRO A 34 11.34 2.70 22.54
C PRO A 34 10.34 2.83 21.39
N ALA A 35 9.11 2.35 21.62
CA ALA A 35 8.00 2.55 20.70
C ALA A 35 7.71 4.05 20.62
N ALA A 36 8.35 4.72 19.67
CA ALA A 36 8.02 6.08 19.32
C ALA A 36 6.61 6.05 18.71
N THR A 37 5.63 6.50 19.49
CA THR A 37 4.29 6.80 18.99
C THR A 37 4.43 7.98 18.04
N SER A 38 4.74 7.68 16.78
CA SER A 38 4.77 8.69 15.72
C SER A 38 3.35 9.27 15.62
N ALA A 39 3.20 10.54 15.95
CA ALA A 39 1.98 11.27 15.66
C ALA A 39 1.83 11.29 14.14
N ALA A 40 0.96 10.42 13.61
CA ALA A 40 0.73 10.30 12.19
C ALA A 40 0.18 11.63 11.64
N ALA A 41 0.69 12.07 10.49
CA ALA A 41 0.11 13.20 9.79
C ALA A 41 -1.39 12.96 9.56
N PRO A 42 -2.25 13.97 9.72
CA PRO A 42 -3.68 13.78 9.56
C PRO A 42 -3.98 13.31 8.14
N ALA A 43 -4.59 12.13 8.01
CA ALA A 43 -5.06 11.62 6.73
C ALA A 43 -6.07 12.60 6.10
N ALA A 44 -6.22 12.57 4.77
CA ALA A 44 -7.25 13.35 4.09
C ALA A 44 -8.62 13.18 4.80
N PRO A 45 -9.38 14.25 5.03
CA PRO A 45 -10.55 14.22 5.92
C PRO A 45 -11.63 13.22 5.47
N ASP A 46 -11.69 12.92 4.18
CA ASP A 46 -12.55 11.88 3.58
C ASP A 46 -12.10 10.46 3.92
N LEU A 47 -10.82 10.22 4.19
CA LEU A 47 -10.24 8.92 4.57
C LEU A 47 -10.19 8.68 6.08
N PHE A 48 -10.15 9.75 6.89
CA PHE A 48 -10.00 9.65 8.33
C PHE A 48 -11.25 9.11 9.04
N ASP A 49 -11.13 7.98 9.73
CA ASP A 49 -12.19 7.37 10.56
C ASP A 49 -11.65 7.03 11.96
N PRO A 50 -11.92 7.87 12.97
CA PRO A 50 -11.39 7.71 14.34
C PRO A 50 -11.60 6.33 14.96
N ALA A 51 -12.71 5.66 14.61
CA ALA A 51 -13.01 4.35 15.19
C ALA A 51 -12.12 3.25 14.62
N PHE A 52 -11.66 3.42 13.37
CA PHE A 52 -10.83 2.45 12.65
C PHE A 52 -9.33 2.62 12.90
N GLU A 53 -8.87 3.79 13.36
CA GLU A 53 -7.43 4.06 13.59
C GLU A 53 -6.76 3.08 14.56
N ARG A 54 -7.54 2.53 15.50
CA ARG A 54 -7.02 1.54 16.46
C ARG A 54 -6.81 0.15 15.84
N TYR A 55 -7.38 -0.11 14.66
CA TYR A 55 -7.37 -1.41 14.00
C TYR A 55 -6.45 -1.44 12.79
N VAL A 56 -6.49 -0.41 11.96
CA VAL A 56 -5.73 -0.34 10.70
C VAL A 56 -4.94 0.95 10.63
N ASP A 57 -3.69 0.83 10.18
CA ASP A 57 -2.88 1.96 9.75
C ASP A 57 -3.11 2.18 8.24
N LEU A 58 -3.83 3.25 7.89
CA LEU A 58 -4.11 3.59 6.50
C LEU A 58 -2.85 4.06 5.73
N LEU A 59 -1.85 4.62 6.42
CA LEU A 59 -0.57 4.99 5.79
C LEU A 59 0.22 3.74 5.40
N LEU A 60 0.17 2.70 6.24
CA LEU A 60 0.74 1.40 5.93
C LEU A 60 0.05 0.75 4.74
N LEU A 61 -1.28 0.87 4.63
CA LEU A 61 -2.03 0.42 3.45
C LEU A 61 -1.61 1.18 2.18
N GLY A 62 -1.43 2.50 2.27
CA GLY A 62 -0.91 3.32 1.17
C GLY A 62 0.49 2.90 0.72
N GLN A 63 1.38 2.58 1.67
CA GLN A 63 2.70 2.04 1.40
C GLN A 63 2.65 0.65 0.74
N ALA A 64 1.82 -0.25 1.27
CA ALA A 64 1.63 -1.58 0.72
C ALA A 64 1.14 -1.52 -0.73
N TRP A 65 0.23 -0.58 -1.01
CA TRP A 65 -0.25 -0.32 -2.35
C TRP A 65 0.83 0.26 -3.27
N GLU A 66 1.62 1.22 -2.80
CA GLU A 66 2.71 1.81 -3.57
C GLU A 66 3.74 0.75 -4.04
N THR A 67 4.13 -0.15 -3.15
CA THR A 67 5.12 -1.19 -3.42
C THR A 67 4.51 -2.47 -4.01
N LEU A 68 3.18 -2.48 -4.17
CA LEU A 68 2.37 -3.65 -4.54
C LEU A 68 2.71 -4.86 -3.66
N ASP A 69 2.95 -4.67 -2.37
CA ASP A 69 3.32 -5.74 -1.44
C ASP A 69 2.08 -6.56 -1.06
N ALA A 70 1.99 -7.77 -1.61
CA ALA A 70 0.86 -8.67 -1.37
C ALA A 70 0.74 -9.13 0.09
N VAL A 71 1.88 -9.33 0.77
CA VAL A 71 1.92 -9.77 2.17
C VAL A 71 1.34 -8.66 3.03
N LEU A 72 1.86 -7.44 2.85
CA LEU A 72 1.44 -6.29 3.66
C LEU A 72 -0.01 -5.89 3.36
N LEU A 73 -0.45 -5.95 2.10
CA LEU A 73 -1.86 -5.77 1.72
C LEU A 73 -2.77 -6.79 2.41
N THR A 74 -2.33 -8.05 2.50
CA THR A 74 -3.08 -9.10 3.21
C THR A 74 -3.22 -8.76 4.69
N ASP A 75 -2.13 -8.36 5.34
CA ASP A 75 -2.15 -8.03 6.76
C ASP A 75 -3.04 -6.80 7.05
N CYS A 76 -2.99 -5.76 6.20
CA CYS A 76 -3.90 -4.62 6.27
C CYS A 76 -5.36 -5.02 6.03
N ALA A 77 -5.64 -5.94 5.11
CA ALA A 77 -7.00 -6.44 4.86
C ALA A 77 -7.55 -7.18 6.09
N LEU A 78 -6.73 -7.98 6.76
CA LEU A 78 -7.12 -8.69 7.98
C LEU A 78 -7.37 -7.76 9.16
N GLN A 79 -6.52 -6.74 9.32
CA GLN A 79 -6.70 -5.67 10.30
C GLN A 79 -8.01 -4.91 10.06
N LEU A 80 -8.30 -4.55 8.81
CA LEU A 80 -9.58 -3.96 8.42
C LEU A 80 -10.74 -4.90 8.76
N ALA A 81 -10.65 -6.18 8.40
CA ALA A 81 -11.72 -7.15 8.65
C ALA A 81 -12.04 -7.27 10.16
N GLU A 82 -11.02 -7.25 11.02
CA GLU A 82 -11.22 -7.25 12.46
C GLU A 82 -11.87 -5.95 12.95
N GLY A 83 -11.45 -4.80 12.42
CA GLY A 83 -12.11 -3.52 12.69
C GLY A 83 -13.58 -3.53 12.28
N GLU A 84 -13.90 -4.04 11.10
CA GLU A 84 -15.27 -4.14 10.58
C GLU A 84 -16.13 -5.09 11.44
N ARG A 85 -15.55 -6.22 11.86
CA ARG A 85 -16.21 -7.19 12.74
C ARG A 85 -16.54 -6.61 14.12
N VAL A 86 -15.62 -5.86 14.72
CA VAL A 86 -15.82 -5.29 16.07
C VAL A 86 -16.73 -4.06 16.03
N LEU A 87 -16.60 -3.21 15.02
CA LEU A 87 -17.41 -2.00 14.88
C LEU A 87 -18.76 -2.25 14.21
N MET A 88 -18.98 -3.45 13.67
CA MET A 88 -20.21 -3.86 12.99
C MET A 88 -20.58 -2.96 11.81
N ARG A 89 -19.57 -2.36 11.15
CA ARG A 89 -19.72 -1.51 9.96
C ARG A 89 -18.45 -1.55 9.14
N SER A 90 -18.55 -1.33 7.82
CA SER A 90 -17.38 -1.15 6.98
C SER A 90 -16.71 0.20 7.19
N HIS A 91 -15.42 0.29 6.85
CA HIS A 91 -14.75 1.57 6.79
C HIS A 91 -15.29 2.39 5.60
N LYS A 92 -15.47 3.70 5.79
CA LYS A 92 -16.23 4.56 4.86
C LYS A 92 -15.65 4.64 3.44
N ALA A 93 -14.33 4.52 3.31
CA ALA A 93 -13.64 4.69 2.04
C ALA A 93 -13.24 3.37 1.36
N ILE A 94 -13.05 2.30 2.13
CA ILE A 94 -12.51 1.03 1.62
C ILE A 94 -12.95 -0.11 2.52
N SER A 95 -13.40 -1.23 1.96
CA SER A 95 -13.78 -2.41 2.75
C SER A 95 -12.65 -3.42 2.84
N SER A 96 -12.67 -4.27 3.88
CA SER A 96 -11.69 -5.36 4.01
C SER A 96 -11.69 -6.31 2.81
N GLN A 97 -12.89 -6.62 2.29
CA GLN A 97 -13.06 -7.47 1.11
C GLN A 97 -12.36 -6.89 -0.12
N GLN A 98 -12.48 -5.58 -0.35
CA GLN A 98 -11.82 -4.92 -1.48
C GLN A 98 -10.29 -5.04 -1.40
N VAL A 99 -9.71 -4.84 -0.20
CA VAL A 99 -8.26 -4.97 0.00
C VAL A 99 -7.82 -6.43 -0.12
N LEU A 100 -8.62 -7.38 0.36
CA LEU A 100 -8.31 -8.81 0.28
C LEU A 100 -8.32 -9.31 -1.19
N ASP A 101 -9.32 -8.92 -1.97
CA ASP A 101 -9.38 -9.23 -3.41
C ASP A 101 -8.18 -8.64 -4.15
N LEU A 102 -7.77 -7.43 -3.77
CA LEU A 102 -6.60 -6.77 -4.32
C LEU A 102 -5.31 -7.51 -3.97
N ALA A 103 -5.14 -7.89 -2.70
CA ALA A 103 -4.01 -8.67 -2.23
C ALA A 103 -3.89 -10.00 -2.99
N ALA A 104 -5.00 -10.70 -3.20
CA ALA A 104 -5.03 -11.96 -3.96
C ALA A 104 -4.59 -11.77 -5.42
N LYS A 105 -5.06 -10.70 -6.09
CA LYS A 105 -4.65 -10.37 -7.46
C LYS A 105 -3.15 -10.07 -7.56
N ILE A 106 -2.64 -9.26 -6.64
CA ILE A 106 -1.22 -8.88 -6.61
C ILE A 106 -0.34 -10.10 -6.27
N ALA A 107 -0.76 -10.94 -5.32
CA ALA A 107 -0.07 -12.18 -4.99
C ALA A 107 -0.01 -13.13 -6.21
N ALA A 108 -1.09 -13.26 -6.98
CA ALA A 108 -1.09 -14.05 -8.21
C ALA A 108 -0.14 -13.51 -9.27
N ASP A 109 -0.11 -12.18 -9.48
CA ASP A 109 0.81 -11.57 -10.45
C ASP A 109 2.28 -11.76 -10.04
N LYS A 110 2.58 -11.63 -8.75
CA LYS A 110 3.92 -11.87 -8.18
C LYS A 110 4.26 -13.35 -7.99
N ARG A 111 3.31 -14.26 -8.23
CA ARG A 111 3.40 -15.71 -7.92
C ARG A 111 3.78 -16.01 -6.47
N ASP A 112 3.30 -15.17 -5.56
CA ASP A 112 3.52 -15.36 -4.14
C ASP A 112 2.55 -16.43 -3.60
N THR A 113 2.95 -17.69 -3.80
CA THR A 113 2.18 -18.86 -3.38
C THR A 113 2.01 -18.92 -1.86
N ALA A 114 3.00 -18.44 -1.09
CA ALA A 114 2.91 -18.39 0.36
C ALA A 114 1.79 -17.44 0.82
N THR A 115 1.70 -16.25 0.22
CA THR A 115 0.61 -15.31 0.51
C THR A 115 -0.74 -15.83 0.03
N LEU A 116 -0.80 -16.46 -1.15
CA LEU A 116 -2.05 -17.09 -1.63
C LEU A 116 -2.53 -18.22 -0.71
N ASP A 117 -1.62 -19.01 -0.14
CA ASP A 117 -1.96 -20.06 0.82
C ASP A 117 -2.46 -19.48 2.15
N ARG A 118 -1.85 -18.39 2.64
CA ARG A 118 -2.35 -17.64 3.81
C ARG A 118 -3.77 -17.11 3.55
N LEU A 119 -4.00 -16.49 2.39
CA LEU A 119 -5.31 -15.97 1.99
C LEU A 119 -6.35 -17.10 1.88
N ALA A 120 -5.99 -18.25 1.31
CA ALA A 120 -6.89 -19.41 1.20
C ALA A 120 -7.33 -19.90 2.59
N ASN A 121 -6.39 -19.99 3.54
CA ASN A 121 -6.71 -20.38 4.92
C ASN A 121 -7.67 -19.38 5.59
N VAL A 122 -7.45 -18.07 5.40
CA VAL A 122 -8.35 -17.03 5.91
C VAL A 122 -9.75 -17.18 5.29
N ALA A 123 -9.85 -17.34 3.97
CA ALA A 123 -11.13 -17.51 3.28
C ALA A 123 -11.87 -18.76 3.77
N GLN A 124 -11.15 -19.84 4.07
CA GLN A 124 -11.73 -21.07 4.61
C GLN A 124 -12.26 -20.88 6.04
N VAL A 125 -11.46 -20.26 6.92
CA VAL A 125 -11.86 -19.99 8.32
C VAL A 125 -13.07 -19.07 8.39
N THR A 126 -13.12 -18.06 7.51
CA THR A 126 -14.24 -17.10 7.42
C THR A 126 -15.44 -17.65 6.62
N LYS A 127 -15.33 -18.85 6.04
CA LYS A 127 -16.34 -19.48 5.18
C LYS A 127 -16.75 -18.61 3.98
N ASN A 128 -15.83 -17.80 3.48
CA ASN A 128 -16.05 -16.97 2.30
C ASN A 128 -15.76 -17.78 1.03
N THR A 129 -16.79 -18.48 0.53
CA THR A 129 -16.66 -19.36 -0.65
C THR A 129 -16.26 -18.59 -1.91
N ALA A 130 -16.80 -17.37 -2.10
CA ALA A 130 -16.46 -16.53 -3.24
C ALA A 130 -14.97 -16.14 -3.25
N ALA A 131 -14.42 -15.71 -2.11
CA ALA A 131 -12.99 -15.41 -2.00
C ALA A 131 -12.13 -16.67 -2.21
N SER A 132 -12.56 -17.81 -1.65
CA SER A 132 -11.86 -19.09 -1.82
C SER A 132 -11.76 -19.51 -3.30
N GLU A 133 -12.84 -19.38 -4.07
CA GLU A 133 -12.85 -19.66 -5.51
C GLU A 133 -11.92 -18.74 -6.30
N GLN A 134 -11.92 -17.44 -5.97
CA GLN A 134 -11.02 -16.47 -6.61
C GLN A 134 -9.56 -16.77 -6.28
N ILE A 135 -9.24 -17.11 -5.02
CA ILE A 135 -7.88 -17.48 -4.60
C ILE A 135 -7.44 -18.78 -5.27
N ALA A 136 -8.34 -19.75 -5.44
CA ALA A 136 -8.05 -20.99 -6.16
C ALA A 136 -7.71 -20.71 -7.63
N ALA A 137 -8.48 -19.85 -8.30
CA ALA A 137 -8.17 -19.40 -9.66
C ALA A 137 -6.82 -18.65 -9.72
N ALA A 138 -6.57 -17.77 -8.76
CA ALA A 138 -5.32 -17.02 -8.60
C ALA A 138 -4.11 -17.96 -8.44
N ARG A 139 -4.20 -19.03 -7.64
CA ARG A 139 -3.16 -20.08 -7.50
C ARG A 139 -2.92 -20.83 -8.81
N LYS A 140 -3.97 -21.13 -9.57
CA LYS A 140 -3.84 -21.76 -10.90
C LYS A 140 -3.11 -20.85 -11.88
N LEU A 141 -3.36 -19.55 -11.84
CA LEU A 141 -2.64 -18.57 -12.67
C LEU A 141 -1.18 -18.40 -12.22
N ALA A 142 -0.92 -18.39 -10.91
CA ALA A 142 0.43 -18.27 -10.35
C ALA A 142 1.32 -19.48 -10.67
N SER A 143 0.74 -20.68 -10.73
CA SER A 143 1.44 -21.92 -11.08
C SER A 143 1.70 -22.09 -12.58
N ALA A 144 0.99 -21.36 -13.44
CA ALA A 144 1.26 -21.36 -14.87
C ALA A 144 2.62 -20.70 -15.14
N SER A 145 3.59 -21.49 -15.59
CA SER A 145 4.90 -20.97 -16.00
C SER A 145 4.73 -20.05 -17.20
N ARG A 146 4.93 -18.76 -17.00
CA ARG A 146 5.12 -17.79 -18.10
C ARG A 146 6.59 -17.83 -18.49
N SER A 147 6.86 -17.95 -19.78
CA SER A 147 8.18 -17.71 -20.35
C SER A 147 8.69 -16.35 -19.89
N VAL A 148 9.96 -16.28 -19.46
CA VAL A 148 10.63 -15.01 -19.15
C VAL A 148 10.47 -14.11 -20.37
N ASN A 149 9.83 -12.95 -20.20
CA ASN A 149 9.67 -12.04 -21.31
C ASN A 149 11.03 -11.40 -21.60
N PRO A 150 11.62 -11.62 -22.79
CA PRO A 150 12.95 -11.10 -23.11
C PRO A 150 13.01 -9.56 -23.03
N ALA A 151 11.87 -8.86 -23.14
CA ALA A 151 11.82 -7.41 -22.98
C ALA A 151 12.11 -6.92 -21.54
N LEU A 152 11.99 -7.80 -20.54
CA LEU A 152 12.39 -7.50 -19.15
C LEU A 152 13.90 -7.72 -18.93
N SER A 153 14.60 -8.37 -19.87
CA SER A 153 16.03 -8.62 -19.82
C SER A 153 16.77 -7.61 -20.68
N VAL A 154 16.73 -6.33 -20.31
CA VAL A 154 17.50 -5.29 -21.00
C VAL A 154 18.93 -5.26 -20.42
N PRO A 155 19.98 -5.29 -21.25
CA PRO A 155 21.36 -5.20 -20.76
C PRO A 155 21.59 -3.91 -19.97
N ALA A 156 22.24 -4.00 -18.80
CA ALA A 156 22.53 -2.85 -17.95
C ALA A 156 23.35 -1.76 -18.67
N ALA A 157 24.17 -2.14 -19.66
CA ALA A 157 24.94 -1.19 -20.48
C ALA A 157 24.08 -0.34 -21.43
N ALA A 158 22.83 -0.74 -21.69
CA ALA A 158 21.94 -0.10 -22.67
C ALA A 158 20.79 0.68 -22.04
N THR A 159 20.70 0.76 -20.71
CA THR A 159 19.61 1.44 -20.00
C THR A 159 20.15 2.29 -18.88
N THR A 160 19.80 3.58 -18.89
CA THR A 160 20.17 4.48 -17.79
C THR A 160 19.33 4.19 -16.55
N PRO A 161 19.80 4.53 -15.33
CA PRO A 161 19.00 4.39 -14.12
C PRO A 161 17.63 5.06 -14.21
N ASP A 162 17.57 6.25 -14.81
CA ASP A 162 16.31 7.01 -14.99
C ASP A 162 15.34 6.31 -15.95
N GLN A 163 15.84 5.76 -17.07
CA GLN A 163 15.02 4.97 -17.99
C GLN A 163 14.49 3.69 -17.33
N LEU A 164 15.31 3.04 -16.53
CA LEU A 164 14.89 1.84 -15.80
C LEU A 164 13.81 2.18 -14.76
N ALA A 165 13.99 3.26 -14.01
CA ALA A 165 13.00 3.73 -13.04
C ALA A 165 11.67 4.07 -13.72
N LEU A 166 11.70 4.82 -14.83
CA LEU A 166 10.50 5.16 -15.62
C LEU A 166 9.80 3.91 -16.17
N TYR A 167 10.57 2.94 -16.66
CA TYR A 167 10.02 1.69 -17.17
C TYR A 167 9.39 0.83 -16.07
N GLN A 168 10.04 0.73 -14.91
CA GLN A 168 9.50 0.03 -13.74
C GLN A 168 8.23 0.71 -13.22
N GLU A 169 8.20 2.04 -13.20
CA GLU A 169 7.02 2.81 -12.84
C GLU A 169 5.85 2.53 -13.80
N ALA A 170 6.10 2.53 -15.12
CA ALA A 170 5.09 2.20 -16.11
C ALA A 170 4.56 0.76 -15.97
N ILE A 171 5.44 -0.22 -15.70
CA ILE A 171 5.03 -1.61 -15.45
C ILE A 171 4.20 -1.71 -14.17
N ASN A 172 4.67 -1.11 -13.07
CA ASN A 172 3.97 -1.18 -11.80
C ASN A 172 2.62 -0.48 -11.86
N GLY A 173 2.55 0.66 -12.56
CA GLY A 173 1.28 1.34 -12.83
C GLY A 173 0.34 0.50 -13.69
N ALA A 174 0.84 -0.18 -14.73
CA ALA A 174 0.03 -1.09 -15.53
C ALA A 174 -0.50 -2.29 -14.70
N LYS A 175 0.33 -2.85 -13.81
CA LYS A 175 -0.09 -3.92 -12.87
C LYS A 175 -1.17 -3.44 -11.90
N ALA A 176 -0.96 -2.26 -11.30
CA ALA A 176 -1.93 -1.62 -10.43
C ALA A 176 -3.27 -1.37 -11.16
N ALA A 177 -3.21 -0.81 -12.37
CA ALA A 177 -4.37 -0.58 -13.23
C ALA A 177 -5.09 -1.88 -13.60
N THR A 178 -4.36 -2.95 -13.89
CA THR A 178 -4.93 -4.28 -14.13
C THR A 178 -5.70 -4.79 -12.92
N ALA A 179 -5.12 -4.65 -11.73
CA ALA A 179 -5.72 -5.13 -10.50
C ALA A 179 -7.03 -4.38 -10.16
N LEU A 180 -7.07 -3.07 -10.47
CA LEU A 180 -8.22 -2.18 -10.24
C LEU A 180 -9.23 -2.12 -11.39
N GLY A 181 -8.88 -2.60 -12.58
CA GLY A 181 -9.71 -2.45 -13.78
C GLY A 181 -9.65 -1.04 -14.40
N ASP A 182 -8.57 -0.28 -14.19
CA ASP A 182 -8.45 1.10 -14.67
C ASP A 182 -8.04 1.16 -16.15
N ALA A 183 -9.03 1.17 -17.03
CA ALA A 183 -8.82 1.33 -18.47
C ALA A 183 -8.28 2.72 -18.86
N THR A 184 -8.48 3.74 -18.03
CA THR A 184 -8.04 5.11 -18.31
C THR A 184 -6.52 5.19 -18.25
N TYR A 185 -5.90 4.52 -17.29
CA TYR A 185 -4.44 4.41 -17.20
C TYR A 185 -3.84 3.85 -18.49
N PHE A 186 -4.39 2.76 -19.05
CA PHE A 186 -3.88 2.17 -20.29
C PHE A 186 -4.03 3.09 -21.50
N LYS A 187 -5.14 3.82 -21.60
CA LYS A 187 -5.34 4.83 -22.67
C LYS A 187 -4.33 5.96 -22.57
N ASN A 188 -4.07 6.45 -21.36
CA ASN A 188 -3.08 7.50 -21.12
C ASN A 188 -1.67 7.01 -21.41
N LEU A 189 -1.35 5.77 -21.02
CA LEU A 189 -0.06 5.14 -21.33
C LEU A 189 0.13 4.95 -22.83
N GLU A 190 -0.91 4.51 -23.56
CA GLU A 190 -0.88 4.38 -25.02
C GLU A 190 -0.68 5.73 -25.70
N ALA A 191 -1.42 6.77 -25.28
CA ALA A 191 -1.26 8.13 -25.79
C ALA A 191 0.15 8.68 -25.53
N GLY A 192 0.70 8.47 -24.33
CA GLY A 192 2.06 8.86 -23.98
C GLY A 192 3.14 8.12 -24.77
N LEU A 193 2.90 6.86 -25.16
CA LEU A 193 3.80 6.10 -26.04
C LEU A 193 3.73 6.54 -27.51
N ALA A 194 2.63 7.20 -27.92
CA ALA A 194 2.45 7.75 -29.26
C ALA A 194 2.98 9.19 -29.39
N ASP A 195 2.97 9.96 -28.30
CA ASP A 195 3.46 11.34 -28.28
C ASP A 195 4.99 11.40 -28.30
N THR A 196 5.54 12.02 -29.36
CA THR A 196 6.98 12.22 -29.55
C THR A 196 7.63 13.15 -28.52
N ASN A 197 6.84 13.95 -27.80
CA ASN A 197 7.34 14.85 -26.76
C ASN A 197 7.27 14.25 -25.34
N CYS A 198 6.69 13.06 -25.20
CA CYS A 198 6.53 12.43 -23.89
C CYS A 198 7.87 11.85 -23.38
N ILE A 199 8.08 11.88 -22.07
CA ILE A 199 9.27 11.28 -21.42
C ILE A 199 9.41 9.78 -21.73
N LEU A 200 8.31 9.08 -22.04
CA LEU A 200 8.31 7.67 -22.44
C LEU A 200 9.03 7.39 -23.76
N VAL A 201 9.30 8.43 -24.58
CA VAL A 201 10.10 8.32 -25.81
C VAL A 201 11.57 8.01 -25.50
N SER A 202 12.03 8.37 -24.30
CA SER A 202 13.38 8.04 -23.82
C SER A 202 13.57 6.53 -23.60
N LEU A 203 12.50 5.74 -23.51
CA LEU A 203 12.57 4.29 -23.35
C LEU A 203 13.05 3.60 -24.64
N SER A 204 13.78 2.49 -24.47
CA SER A 204 14.26 1.71 -25.63
C SER A 204 13.10 1.20 -26.50
N PRO A 205 13.32 0.98 -27.81
CA PRO A 205 12.29 0.42 -28.70
C PRO A 205 11.70 -0.89 -28.20
N THR A 206 12.52 -1.77 -27.62
CA THR A 206 12.09 -3.05 -27.02
C THR A 206 11.14 -2.85 -25.85
N GLN A 207 11.47 -1.93 -24.92
CA GLN A 207 10.61 -1.61 -23.77
C GLN A 207 9.28 -1.02 -24.22
N ARG A 208 9.28 -0.09 -25.18
CA ARG A 208 8.04 0.51 -25.72
C ARG A 208 7.18 -0.54 -26.43
N SER A 209 7.79 -1.43 -27.22
CA SER A 209 7.07 -2.52 -27.86
C SER A 209 6.41 -3.44 -26.83
N TYR A 210 7.11 -3.76 -25.74
CA TYR A 210 6.56 -4.57 -24.67
C TYR A 210 5.38 -3.90 -23.96
N LEU A 211 5.49 -2.60 -23.65
CA LEU A 211 4.37 -1.86 -23.05
C LEU A 211 3.14 -1.84 -23.99
N LYS A 212 3.34 -1.70 -25.31
CA LYS A 212 2.26 -1.80 -26.30
C LYS A 212 1.61 -3.18 -26.32
N THR A 213 2.42 -4.24 -26.31
CA THR A 213 1.91 -5.62 -26.21
C THR A 213 1.10 -5.80 -24.92
N LEU A 214 1.64 -5.36 -23.78
CA LEU A 214 0.97 -5.42 -22.49
C LEU A 214 -0.39 -4.70 -22.50
N ILE A 215 -0.45 -3.48 -23.07
CA ILE A 215 -1.71 -2.74 -23.25
C ILE A 215 -2.69 -3.55 -24.10
N SER A 216 -2.26 -4.06 -25.26
CA SER A 216 -3.13 -4.78 -26.20
C SER A 216 -3.68 -6.10 -25.65
N GLU A 217 -2.91 -6.80 -24.82
CA GLU A 217 -3.33 -8.06 -24.18
C GLU A 217 -4.24 -7.81 -22.97
N THR A 218 -3.95 -6.78 -22.19
CA THR A 218 -4.61 -6.54 -20.90
C THR A 218 -5.93 -5.81 -21.07
N LEU A 219 -5.99 -4.78 -21.92
CA LEU A 219 -7.18 -3.94 -22.10
C LEU A 219 -8.46 -4.74 -22.43
N PRO A 220 -8.47 -5.75 -23.33
CA PRO A 220 -9.67 -6.56 -23.57
C PRO A 220 -10.02 -7.52 -22.42
N ALA A 221 -9.07 -7.83 -21.53
CA ALA A 221 -9.26 -8.70 -20.38
C ALA A 221 -9.71 -7.96 -19.11
N LEU A 222 -9.74 -6.61 -19.13
CA LEU A 222 -10.17 -5.82 -17.98
C LEU A 222 -11.65 -6.08 -17.66
N PRO A 223 -12.03 -6.04 -16.35
CA PRO A 223 -13.43 -6.14 -15.97
C PRO A 223 -14.23 -4.98 -16.57
N LYS A 224 -15.45 -5.27 -17.04
CA LYS A 224 -16.34 -4.25 -17.64
C LYS A 224 -16.69 -3.11 -16.68
N GLN A 225 -16.64 -3.38 -15.38
CA GLN A 225 -16.97 -2.43 -14.32
C GLN A 225 -15.72 -2.20 -13.48
N ALA A 226 -15.07 -1.06 -13.70
CA ALA A 226 -14.01 -0.57 -12.83
C ALA A 226 -14.60 -0.12 -11.48
N ASN A 227 -13.77 -0.07 -10.44
CA ASN A 227 -14.10 0.57 -9.17
C ASN A 227 -13.33 1.89 -9.03
N PRO A 228 -13.83 3.00 -9.63
CA PRO A 228 -13.11 4.28 -9.62
C PRO A 228 -12.93 4.83 -8.21
N ALA A 229 -13.89 4.61 -7.32
CA ALA A 229 -13.82 5.07 -5.92
C ALA A 229 -12.67 4.39 -5.16
N LEU A 230 -12.46 3.10 -5.37
CA LEU A 230 -11.33 2.37 -4.79
C LEU A 230 -9.99 2.86 -5.37
N SER A 231 -9.93 3.08 -6.68
CA SER A 231 -8.72 3.60 -7.34
C SER A 231 -8.33 4.98 -6.79
N GLU A 232 -9.29 5.90 -6.72
CA GLU A 232 -9.08 7.24 -6.16
C GLU A 232 -8.62 7.19 -4.70
N THR A 233 -9.27 6.35 -3.89
CA THR A 233 -8.91 6.13 -2.47
C THR A 233 -7.47 5.65 -2.32
N LEU A 234 -7.07 4.64 -3.08
CA LEU A 234 -5.72 4.09 -3.02
C LEU A 234 -4.66 5.06 -3.56
N MET A 235 -4.99 5.87 -4.56
CA MET A 235 -4.12 6.94 -5.05
C MET A 235 -3.91 8.03 -4.00
N LYS A 236 -4.97 8.45 -3.30
CA LYS A 236 -4.86 9.39 -2.17
C LYS A 236 -4.00 8.81 -1.04
N LEU A 237 -4.23 7.54 -0.66
CA LEU A 237 -3.43 6.87 0.38
C LEU A 237 -1.94 6.79 0.00
N LYS A 238 -1.65 6.49 -1.28
CA LYS A 238 -0.29 6.48 -1.80
C LYS A 238 0.36 7.86 -1.68
N GLU A 239 -0.34 8.94 -2.04
CA GLU A 239 0.19 10.30 -1.95
C GLU A 239 0.50 10.70 -0.51
N VAL A 240 -0.45 10.48 0.41
CA VAL A 240 -0.25 10.78 1.84
C VAL A 240 0.90 9.94 2.43
N SER A 241 1.04 8.67 2.02
CA SER A 241 2.14 7.81 2.45
C SER A 241 3.51 8.34 2.00
N ARG A 242 3.59 8.98 0.82
CA ARG A 242 4.82 9.60 0.32
C ARG A 242 5.17 10.85 1.11
N GLU A 243 4.20 11.74 1.32
CA GLU A 243 4.41 12.98 2.08
C GLU A 243 4.92 12.69 3.50
N SER A 244 4.38 11.64 4.15
CA SER A 244 4.80 11.23 5.49
C SER A 244 6.26 10.77 5.57
N ARG A 245 6.88 10.29 4.47
CA ARG A 245 8.29 9.85 4.48
C ARG A 245 9.28 11.01 4.38
N PHE A 246 8.88 12.11 3.75
CA PHE A 246 9.79 13.22 3.44
C PHE A 246 9.83 14.32 4.50
N ASN A 247 8.88 14.34 5.44
CA ASN A 247 8.82 15.34 6.51
C ASN A 247 8.98 14.75 7.92
N PRO A 248 10.15 14.20 8.29
CA PRO A 248 10.42 13.84 9.68
C PRO A 248 10.58 15.06 10.60
N PHE A 249 10.70 16.28 10.05
CA PHE A 249 11.09 17.49 10.80
C PHE A 249 9.97 18.53 10.99
N THR A 250 8.80 18.36 10.36
CA THR A 250 7.66 19.30 10.51
C THR A 250 6.55 18.76 11.40
N SER A 251 6.76 17.65 12.10
CA SER A 251 5.92 17.31 13.26
C SER A 251 6.18 18.34 14.33
N THR A 252 5.43 19.43 14.24
CA THR A 252 5.27 20.48 15.22
C THR A 252 5.01 19.88 16.60
N GLY A 253 6.10 19.64 17.36
CA GLY A 253 6.12 20.25 18.67
C GLY A 253 5.86 21.74 18.43
N GLY A 254 4.74 22.31 18.83
CA GLY A 254 4.20 22.07 20.17
C GLY A 254 5.24 22.41 21.23
N PHE A 255 6.33 23.12 20.86
CA PHE A 255 7.07 23.95 21.80
C PHE A 255 6.23 25.20 22.03
N ASP A 256 5.13 25.01 22.75
CA ASP A 256 4.55 26.03 23.61
C ASP A 256 5.53 26.29 24.76
N HIS A 257 6.75 26.71 24.44
CA HIS A 257 7.49 27.57 25.33
C HIS A 257 6.86 28.95 25.18
N GLN A 258 5.71 29.09 25.84
CA GLN A 258 5.26 30.29 26.49
C GLN A 258 6.34 30.67 27.54
N GLY A 259 7.52 31.03 27.03
CA GLY A 259 8.57 31.70 27.76
C GLY A 259 8.06 33.08 28.08
N GLN A 260 7.32 33.12 29.18
CA GLN A 260 6.99 34.26 29.99
C GLN A 260 8.29 34.98 30.39
N MET A 261 8.88 35.73 29.46
CA MET A 261 9.69 36.90 29.79
C MET A 261 8.69 38.05 29.84
N GLY A 262 8.17 38.46 31.00
CA GLY A 262 8.99 38.82 32.14
C GLY A 262 9.76 40.10 31.82
N GLY A 263 9.05 41.13 31.31
CA GLY A 263 9.59 42.45 31.02
C GLY A 263 8.54 43.50 31.31
N GLY A 264 8.36 43.83 32.59
CA GLY A 264 7.65 45.04 32.98
C GLY A 264 8.57 46.25 32.86
N ALA A 265 8.06 47.36 32.32
CA ALA A 265 8.44 48.73 32.69
C ALA A 265 7.57 49.76 31.93
N GLY A 266 6.82 50.58 32.70
CA GLY A 266 6.33 51.93 32.34
C GLY A 266 5.21 52.00 31.29
N GLY A 267 4.08 52.66 31.48
CA GLY A 267 3.85 53.89 32.24
C GLY A 267 3.72 55.07 31.27
N PHE A 268 2.58 55.77 31.34
CA PHE A 268 2.22 57.04 30.67
C PHE A 268 1.99 56.92 29.14
N GLY A 269 0.95 57.45 28.50
CA GLY A 269 0.02 58.53 28.77
C GLY A 269 -0.23 59.27 27.45
N GLN A 270 -1.41 59.89 27.29
CA GLN A 270 -1.77 60.90 26.27
C GLN A 270 -1.91 60.43 24.80
N GLN A 271 -3.13 60.48 24.24
CA GLN A 271 -3.77 61.66 23.62
C GLN A 271 -3.12 62.11 22.31
N GLY A 272 -3.86 61.91 21.21
CA GLY A 272 -4.06 62.89 20.13
C GLY A 272 -2.89 63.18 19.19
N GLY A 273 -3.20 63.37 17.91
CA GLY A 273 -2.29 64.12 17.03
C GLY A 273 -2.29 63.68 15.58
N PHE A 274 -3.01 64.43 14.76
CA PHE A 274 -2.88 64.49 13.30
C PHE A 274 -1.45 64.90 12.87
N GLY A 275 -1.03 64.52 11.66
CA GLY A 275 -0.08 65.34 10.88
C GLY A 275 1.02 64.60 10.12
N GLN A 276 0.73 64.34 8.83
CA GLN A 276 1.58 64.51 7.64
C GLN A 276 3.01 63.88 7.50
N PRO A 277 3.42 63.55 6.24
CA PRO A 277 4.73 63.01 5.85
C PRO A 277 5.70 64.14 5.43
N PRO A 278 6.79 63.94 4.63
CA PRO A 278 7.74 62.83 4.43
C PRO A 278 9.19 63.28 4.76
N GLN A 279 10.21 62.40 4.71
CA GLN A 279 11.54 62.84 4.25
C GLN A 279 12.47 61.71 3.82
N GLN A 280 13.06 61.94 2.64
CA GLN A 280 14.17 61.23 2.03
C GLN A 280 15.44 61.40 2.87
N GLY A 281 16.30 60.38 2.88
CA GLY A 281 17.64 60.46 3.45
C GLY A 281 18.54 59.36 2.90
N PHE A 282 19.35 59.72 1.90
CA PHE A 282 20.49 58.95 1.42
C PHE A 282 21.55 58.79 2.53
N GLY A 283 22.24 57.65 2.56
CA GLY A 283 23.40 57.45 3.44
C GLY A 283 24.16 56.18 3.09
N ALA A 284 25.12 56.29 2.18
CA ALA A 284 26.11 55.29 1.86
C ALA A 284 27.31 55.34 2.83
N GLY A 285 28.00 54.20 2.96
CA GLY A 285 29.27 54.05 3.69
C GLY A 285 29.04 53.44 5.08
N GLY A 286 29.75 52.42 5.53
CA GLY A 286 31.03 51.85 5.13
C GLY A 286 31.70 51.35 6.42
N GLY A 287 32.59 50.35 6.32
CA GLY A 287 33.63 50.15 7.32
C GLY A 287 33.47 48.97 8.29
N HIS A 288 34.24 47.94 7.98
CA HIS A 288 35.14 47.20 8.87
C HIS A 288 34.65 46.62 10.21
N GLY A 289 34.70 45.29 10.25
CA GLY A 289 35.61 44.57 11.14
C GLY A 289 35.00 44.14 12.48
N PHE A 290 34.96 42.84 12.73
CA PHE A 290 35.30 42.28 14.05
C PHE A 290 35.65 40.80 13.89
N GLN A 291 36.95 40.50 14.04
CA GLN A 291 37.44 39.18 14.44
C GLN A 291 37.01 38.96 15.90
N GLY A 292 36.28 37.88 16.15
CA GLY A 292 35.91 37.42 17.49
C GLY A 292 36.30 35.96 17.66
N GLN A 293 37.58 35.76 17.99
CA GLN A 293 38.15 34.50 18.46
C GLN A 293 38.06 34.52 19.99
N THR A 294 37.42 33.52 20.62
CA THR A 294 37.47 33.09 22.03
C THR A 294 36.15 32.34 22.31
N GLY A 295 36.05 31.24 23.03
CA GLY A 295 36.99 30.34 23.70
C GLY A 295 36.12 29.20 24.23
N PHE A 296 36.44 27.96 23.88
CA PHE A 296 35.72 26.77 24.35
C PHE A 296 36.49 26.23 25.56
N THR A 297 36.07 26.63 26.76
CA THR A 297 36.49 26.02 28.02
C THR A 297 35.25 25.41 28.68
N GLY A 298 35.33 24.10 28.91
CA GLY A 298 34.20 23.27 29.29
C GLY A 298 33.71 23.43 30.71
N ASN A 299 32.69 22.65 31.05
CA ASN A 299 32.44 22.25 32.43
C ASN A 299 31.55 21.00 32.46
N PHE A 300 32.12 19.87 32.86
CA PHE A 300 31.38 18.66 33.21
C PHE A 300 30.97 18.78 34.68
N GLY A 301 29.70 19.12 34.90
CA GLY A 301 29.08 19.14 36.23
C GLY A 301 28.13 17.97 36.40
N GLN A 302 28.59 16.93 37.12
CA GLN A 302 27.72 15.97 37.80
C GLN A 302 26.87 16.70 38.84
N GLY A 303 25.56 16.44 38.88
CA GLY A 303 24.64 17.03 39.86
C GLY A 303 23.42 16.14 40.08
N HIS A 304 23.10 15.92 41.35
CA HIS A 304 22.22 14.90 41.91
C HIS A 304 20.70 15.08 41.73
N ASN A 305 20.02 13.93 41.81
CA ASN A 305 18.71 13.62 42.39
C ASN A 305 17.77 14.78 42.78
N GLY A 306 16.56 14.76 42.20
CA GLY A 306 15.39 15.45 42.71
C GLY A 306 14.12 14.66 42.38
N TYR A 307 13.49 14.10 43.42
CA TYR A 307 12.24 13.36 43.37
C TYR A 307 11.07 14.27 42.95
N TYR A 308 10.32 13.88 41.92
CA TYR A 308 8.89 14.17 41.83
C TYR A 308 8.14 12.94 41.30
N GLN A 309 7.38 12.32 42.19
CA GLN A 309 6.33 11.36 41.84
C GLN A 309 5.19 12.14 41.19
N GLN A 310 5.05 12.06 39.86
CA GLN A 310 3.78 12.32 39.19
C GLN A 310 3.13 10.99 38.82
N ARG A 311 2.01 10.72 39.48
CA ARG A 311 1.10 9.62 39.16
C ARG A 311 0.45 9.89 37.80
N TYR A 312 0.82 9.12 36.79
CA TYR A 312 0.02 8.96 35.59
C TYR A 312 -0.79 7.65 35.67
N PRO A 313 -2.02 7.62 35.11
CA PRO A 313 -2.85 6.43 35.11
C PRO A 313 -2.24 5.33 34.24
N GLN A 314 -2.34 4.10 34.76
CA GLN A 314 -2.04 2.79 34.16
C GLN A 314 -1.99 2.79 32.62
N GLN A 315 -0.78 2.84 32.07
CA GLN A 315 -0.51 2.45 30.70
C GLN A 315 -0.52 0.92 30.63
N TYR A 316 -1.51 0.36 29.93
CA TYR A 316 -1.50 -1.05 29.58
C TYR A 316 -0.29 -1.34 28.68
N PRO A 317 0.64 -2.22 29.08
CA PRO A 317 1.63 -2.73 28.14
C PRO A 317 0.87 -3.51 27.06
N ARG A 318 0.97 -3.09 25.78
CA ARG A 318 0.55 -3.91 24.64
C ARG A 318 1.65 -4.95 24.38
N PRO A 319 1.44 -6.25 24.60
CA PRO A 319 2.34 -7.25 24.07
C PRO A 319 2.05 -7.40 22.57
N TYR A 320 2.85 -6.77 21.71
CA TYR A 320 3.06 -7.32 20.37
C TYR A 320 4.05 -8.48 20.49
N GLN A 321 3.57 -9.61 21.02
CA GLN A 321 4.21 -10.90 20.84
C GLN A 321 3.31 -11.70 19.91
N ASN A 322 3.82 -12.05 18.72
CA ASN A 322 3.45 -13.22 17.92
C ASN A 322 2.04 -13.81 18.21
N ILE A 323 0.98 -13.09 17.82
CA ILE A 323 -0.39 -13.61 17.91
C ILE A 323 -0.84 -14.14 16.55
N TYR A 324 -0.22 -15.23 16.09
CA TYR A 324 -0.83 -16.13 15.12
C TYR A 324 -0.73 -17.58 15.59
N GLN A 325 -1.17 -17.82 16.83
CA GLN A 325 -1.74 -19.10 17.24
C GLN A 325 -3.14 -18.85 17.84
N TYR A 326 -4.08 -18.41 17.00
CA TYR A 326 -5.50 -18.50 17.37
C TYR A 326 -6.00 -19.90 17.02
N GLN A 327 -6.03 -20.79 18.02
CA GLN A 327 -6.89 -21.98 17.97
C GLN A 327 -8.35 -21.49 17.98
N PHE A 328 -8.99 -21.55 16.82
CA PHE A 328 -10.43 -21.38 16.70
C PHE A 328 -11.15 -22.58 17.32
N GLN A 329 -11.43 -22.54 18.63
CA GLN A 329 -12.28 -23.52 19.29
C GLN A 329 -13.75 -23.11 19.09
N TYR A 330 -14.31 -23.47 17.93
CA TYR A 330 -15.76 -23.36 17.71
C TYR A 330 -16.48 -24.40 18.58
N GLY A 331 -17.20 -23.93 19.58
CA GLY A 331 -18.20 -24.72 20.29
C GLY A 331 -19.29 -25.18 19.31
N GLN A 332 -19.36 -26.50 19.11
CA GLN A 332 -20.46 -27.18 18.43
C GLN A 332 -21.73 -27.06 19.29
N GLN A 333 -22.50 -25.98 19.12
CA GLN A 333 -23.90 -25.98 19.53
C GLN A 333 -24.75 -26.31 18.31
N GLY A 334 -25.27 -27.54 18.31
CA GLY A 334 -26.12 -28.07 17.26
C GLY A 334 -27.45 -27.33 17.19
N TYR A 335 -27.74 -26.77 16.02
CA TYR A 335 -29.09 -26.38 15.65
C TYR A 335 -29.73 -27.50 14.82
N PRO A 336 -31.00 -27.88 15.09
CA PRO A 336 -31.70 -28.88 14.32
C PRO A 336 -31.99 -28.40 12.90
N ARG A 337 -31.77 -29.28 11.92
CA ARG A 337 -32.05 -29.05 10.49
C ARG A 337 -33.57 -28.92 10.26
N PRO A 338 -34.04 -27.96 9.45
CA PRO A 338 -35.43 -27.95 9.00
C PRO A 338 -35.67 -29.06 7.95
N PRO A 339 -36.89 -29.64 7.89
CA PRO A 339 -37.22 -30.73 6.98
C PRO A 339 -37.30 -30.27 5.53
N CYS A 340 -36.76 -31.11 4.65
CA CYS A 340 -36.75 -30.96 3.21
C CYS A 340 -38.18 -30.98 2.66
N TYR A 341 -38.61 -29.90 2.02
CA TYR A 341 -39.85 -29.85 1.24
C TYR A 341 -39.54 -30.28 -0.19
N SER A 342 -40.05 -31.44 -0.60
CA SER A 342 -40.02 -31.94 -1.97
C SER A 342 -41.31 -31.56 -2.70
N PRO A 343 -41.28 -30.82 -3.83
CA PRO A 343 -42.43 -30.72 -4.71
C PRO A 343 -42.44 -31.89 -5.69
N SER A 344 -43.54 -32.62 -5.62
CA SER A 344 -43.98 -33.68 -6.52
C SER A 344 -43.98 -33.27 -7.99
N LEU A 345 -43.48 -34.18 -8.83
CA LEU A 345 -43.87 -34.36 -10.23
C LEU A 345 -45.41 -34.36 -10.37
N TYR A 346 -45.97 -33.62 -11.34
CA TYR A 346 -47.12 -34.00 -12.18
C TYR A 346 -47.50 -32.86 -13.16
N GLY A 347 -47.79 -33.22 -14.41
CA GLY A 347 -48.61 -32.43 -15.35
C GLY A 347 -47.87 -31.91 -16.58
N GLN A 348 -47.96 -32.62 -17.72
CA GLN A 348 -48.77 -32.22 -18.90
C GLN A 348 -48.28 -30.90 -19.55
N GLY A 349 -47.62 -30.93 -20.71
CA GLY A 349 -48.21 -31.32 -21.99
C GLY A 349 -48.48 -30.05 -22.80
N GLY A 350 -47.72 -29.79 -23.87
CA GLY A 350 -47.89 -28.53 -24.61
C GLY A 350 -46.92 -28.32 -25.78
N GLN A 351 -47.22 -29.01 -26.88
CA GLN A 351 -47.19 -28.53 -28.28
C GLN A 351 -45.95 -27.81 -28.84
N SER A 352 -45.40 -28.49 -29.85
CA SER A 352 -44.70 -28.01 -31.04
C SER A 352 -45.12 -26.65 -31.59
N HIS A 353 -44.14 -25.80 -31.92
CA HIS A 353 -43.99 -24.99 -33.15
C HIS A 353 -42.50 -24.55 -33.15
N GLY A 354 -41.64 -24.86 -34.12
CA GLY A 354 -41.81 -24.71 -35.56
C GLY A 354 -41.38 -23.31 -35.97
N TRP A 355 -40.07 -23.01 -36.04
CA TRP A 355 -39.55 -21.81 -36.72
C TRP A 355 -38.37 -22.20 -37.64
N CYS A 356 -38.71 -22.31 -38.92
CA CYS A 356 -37.81 -22.28 -40.07
C CYS A 356 -37.71 -20.85 -40.60
N GLY A 357 -36.56 -20.55 -41.22
CA GLY A 357 -36.34 -19.45 -42.17
C GLY A 357 -35.95 -18.14 -41.49
N ASN A 358 -35.16 -17.24 -42.09
CA ASN A 358 -34.56 -17.05 -43.42
C ASN A 358 -33.77 -15.72 -43.19
N ARG A 359 -32.52 -15.49 -43.56
CA ARG A 359 -31.87 -15.38 -44.86
C ARG A 359 -30.39 -15.08 -44.59
#